data_AF-A0A967LX26-F1
#
_entry.id   AF-A0A967LX26-F1
#
_cell.length_a   1.000
_cell.length_b   1.000
_cell.length_c   1.000
_cell.angle_alpha   90.00
_cell.angle_beta   90.00
_cell.angle_gamma   90.00
#
_symmetry.space_group_name_H-M   'P 1'
#
loop_
_entity.id
_entity.type
_entity.pdbx_description
1 polymer ?
#
loop_
_entity_poly.entity_id
_entity_poly.type
_entity_poly.pdbx_seq_one_letter_code
_entity_poly.pdbx_strand_id
1 'polypeptide(L)'
;TAHELGFHSIQDNQPADLDEDSLLALIDKYNKDPEIHGILVQLPLPKHIDDQKVLLSIDPDKDVDGFHPTNVGKLLIGNPYYSPCTPFGIQELLARSGAPVEGAEVVVVGRSNIVGKPIAAMLMQKGPAANATVTVVHTRTKDVAFHTKRADILVVAAGVPEYVKGDMIKPGAVIIDVGVNEVGRTEEGKR
;
A
#
# COMPACT_ATOMS: atom_id res chain seq x y z
N THR A 1 -8.78 1.95 -17.58
CA THR A 1 -9.72 1.69 -16.46
C THR A 1 -10.73 2.81 -16.20
N ALA A 2 -10.35 3.97 -15.64
CA ALA A 2 -11.35 4.97 -15.20
C ALA A 2 -12.33 5.41 -16.30
N HIS A 3 -11.82 5.80 -17.47
CA HIS A 3 -12.65 6.16 -18.63
C HIS A 3 -13.49 4.99 -19.17
N GLU A 4 -12.97 3.76 -19.15
CA GLU A 4 -13.70 2.57 -19.61
C GLU A 4 -14.88 2.24 -18.68
N LEU A 5 -14.78 2.61 -17.41
CA LEU A 5 -15.85 2.50 -16.42
C LEU A 5 -16.79 3.73 -16.42
N GLY A 6 -16.56 4.71 -17.30
CA GLY A 6 -17.39 5.90 -17.43
C GLY A 6 -17.14 6.99 -16.38
N PHE A 7 -16.03 6.92 -15.65
CA PHE A 7 -15.68 7.97 -14.69
C PHE A 7 -15.16 9.23 -15.37
N HIS A 8 -15.57 10.39 -14.85
CA HIS A 8 -14.83 11.63 -15.06
C HIS A 8 -13.46 11.49 -14.37
N SER A 9 -12.38 11.65 -15.14
CA SER A 9 -11.02 11.47 -14.66
C SER A 9 -10.12 12.56 -15.23
N ILE A 10 -9.34 13.18 -14.34
CA ILE A 10 -8.35 14.19 -14.69
C ILE A 10 -6.98 13.62 -14.31
N GLN A 11 -6.06 13.60 -15.26
CA GLN A 11 -4.64 13.36 -15.01
C GLN A 11 -3.90 14.69 -15.10
N ASP A 12 -3.50 15.24 -13.95
CA ASP A 12 -2.76 16.51 -13.88
C ASP A 12 -1.27 16.24 -13.61
N ASN A 13 -0.47 16.23 -14.68
CA ASN A 13 0.97 15.98 -14.60
C ASN A 13 1.71 17.31 -14.42
N GLN A 14 2.43 17.44 -13.31
CA GLN A 14 3.20 18.62 -12.97
C GLN A 14 4.70 18.40 -13.17
N PRO A 15 5.49 19.46 -13.45
CA PRO A 15 6.93 19.32 -13.61
C PRO A 15 7.59 19.00 -12.26
N ALA A 16 8.74 18.32 -12.31
CA ALA A 16 9.43 17.84 -11.12
C ALA A 16 10.01 18.96 -10.24
N ASP A 17 10.05 20.20 -10.73
CA ASP A 17 10.51 21.40 -10.02
C ASP A 17 9.36 22.28 -9.51
N LEU A 18 8.10 21.83 -9.63
CA LEU A 18 6.95 22.48 -8.99
C LEU A 18 7.22 22.67 -7.49
N ASP A 19 6.99 23.87 -6.98
CA ASP A 19 7.13 24.14 -5.56
C ASP A 19 5.96 23.58 -4.74
N GLU A 20 6.20 23.40 -3.44
CA GLU A 20 5.22 22.81 -2.51
C GLU A 20 3.92 23.62 -2.44
N ASP A 21 3.99 24.96 -2.39
CA ASP A 21 2.80 25.81 -2.25
C ASP A 21 1.91 25.71 -3.50
N SER A 22 2.51 25.65 -4.69
CA SER A 22 1.80 25.42 -5.94
C SER A 22 1.09 24.06 -5.97
N LEU A 23 1.71 23.00 -5.46
CA LEU A 23 1.06 21.68 -5.35
C LEU A 23 -0.10 21.71 -4.36
N LEU A 24 0.07 22.34 -3.20
CA LEU A 24 -0.98 22.48 -2.19
C LEU A 24 -2.17 23.28 -2.72
N ALA A 25 -1.92 24.34 -3.49
CA ALA A 25 -2.98 25.11 -4.14
C ALA A 25 -3.75 24.29 -5.18
N LEU A 26 -3.08 23.39 -5.91
CA LEU A 26 -3.73 22.49 -6.86
C LEU A 26 -4.64 21.47 -6.13
N ILE A 27 -4.17 20.92 -5.02
CA ILE A 27 -4.98 20.00 -4.19
C ILE A 27 -6.18 20.74 -3.60
N ASP A 28 -6.01 21.96 -3.09
CA ASP A 28 -7.11 22.78 -2.57
C ASP A 28 -8.18 23.08 -3.64
N LYS A 29 -7.76 23.36 -4.89
CA LYS A 29 -8.68 23.49 -6.02
C LYS A 29 -9.53 22.23 -6.20
N TYR A 30 -8.92 21.04 -6.20
CA TYR A 30 -9.66 19.78 -6.37
C TYR A 30 -10.50 19.39 -5.16
N ASN A 31 -10.07 19.72 -3.94
CA ASN A 31 -10.88 19.56 -2.74
C ASN A 31 -12.18 20.36 -2.85
N LYS A 32 -12.12 21.59 -3.37
CA LYS A 32 -13.28 22.48 -3.50
C LYS A 32 -14.15 22.20 -4.73
N ASP A 33 -13.67 21.40 -5.67
CA ASP A 33 -14.39 21.07 -6.89
C ASP A 33 -15.48 20.00 -6.62
N PRO A 34 -16.78 20.30 -6.80
CA PRO A 34 -17.86 19.34 -6.59
C PRO A 34 -17.91 18.23 -7.65
N GLU A 35 -17.25 18.38 -8.81
CA GLU A 35 -17.17 17.31 -9.83
C GLU A 35 -16.11 16.25 -9.48
N ILE A 36 -15.21 16.55 -8.53
CA ILE A 36 -14.12 15.67 -8.10
C ILE A 36 -14.49 14.96 -6.80
N HIS A 37 -14.76 13.67 -6.89
CA HIS A 37 -15.14 12.83 -5.74
C HIS A 37 -13.95 12.14 -5.07
N GLY A 38 -12.79 12.11 -5.73
CA GLY A 38 -11.61 11.41 -5.23
C GLY A 38 -10.33 12.03 -5.77
N ILE A 39 -9.32 12.10 -4.91
CA ILE A 39 -8.01 12.66 -5.19
C ILE A 39 -6.96 11.61 -4.86
N LEU A 40 -6.05 11.39 -5.81
CA LEU A 40 -4.88 10.54 -5.65
C LEU A 40 -3.66 11.38 -5.98
N VAL A 41 -2.66 11.35 -5.10
CA VAL A 41 -1.34 11.94 -5.35
C VAL A 41 -0.32 10.82 -5.49
N GLN A 42 0.30 10.72 -6.68
CA GLN A 42 1.27 9.68 -6.95
C GLN A 42 2.55 9.89 -6.12
N LEU A 43 2.87 8.90 -5.28
CA LEU A 43 4.10 8.86 -4.48
C LEU A 43 5.18 7.99 -5.18
N PRO A 44 6.49 8.22 -4.90
CA PRO A 44 7.03 9.29 -4.06
C PRO A 44 7.06 10.65 -4.77
N LEU A 45 6.93 11.74 -4.01
CA LEU A 45 7.11 13.09 -4.55
C LEU A 45 8.60 13.45 -4.67
N PRO A 46 8.93 14.51 -5.44
CA PRO A 46 10.26 15.12 -5.41
C PRO A 46 10.72 15.47 -4.00
N LYS A 47 12.03 15.31 -3.72
CA LYS A 47 12.60 15.41 -2.36
C LYS A 47 12.43 16.77 -1.68
N HIS A 48 12.13 17.83 -2.44
CA HIS A 48 11.92 19.17 -1.89
C HIS A 48 10.48 19.41 -1.42
N ILE A 49 9.57 18.45 -1.61
CA ILE A 49 8.18 18.51 -1.17
C ILE A 49 8.00 17.58 0.04
N ASP A 50 7.28 18.05 1.06
CA ASP A 50 6.91 17.24 2.21
C ASP A 50 5.64 16.42 1.92
N ASP A 51 5.83 15.11 1.70
CA ASP A 51 4.74 14.14 1.54
C ASP A 51 3.66 14.26 2.62
N GLN A 52 4.02 14.55 3.87
CA GLN A 52 3.03 14.63 4.96
C GLN A 52 2.13 15.86 4.83
N LYS A 53 2.67 17.00 4.42
CA LYS A 53 1.86 18.20 4.18
C LYS A 53 0.89 17.98 3.03
N VAL A 54 1.37 17.34 1.96
CA VAL A 54 0.54 16.99 0.80
C VAL A 54 -0.59 16.05 1.21
N LEU A 55 -0.28 14.96 1.92
CA LEU A 55 -1.30 14.02 2.39
C LEU A 55 -2.32 14.65 3.36
N LEU A 56 -1.89 15.57 4.23
CA LEU A 56 -2.77 16.32 5.14
C LEU A 56 -3.64 17.37 4.44
N SER A 57 -3.25 17.79 3.23
CA SER A 57 -3.99 18.79 2.46
C SER A 57 -5.18 18.20 1.70
N ILE A 58 -5.22 16.89 1.49
CA ILE A 58 -6.33 16.19 0.82
C ILE A 58 -7.52 16.12 1.79
N ASP A 59 -8.72 16.47 1.32
CA ASP A 59 -9.95 16.25 2.11
C ASP A 59 -10.08 14.75 2.43
N PRO A 60 -10.18 14.34 3.71
CA PRO A 60 -10.32 12.94 4.09
C PRO A 60 -11.47 12.19 3.40
N ASP A 61 -12.55 12.89 3.05
CA ASP A 61 -13.70 12.28 2.36
C ASP A 61 -13.43 12.04 0.85
N LYS A 62 -12.36 12.66 0.31
CA LYS A 62 -11.88 12.48 -1.07
C LYS A 62 -10.56 11.68 -1.16
N ASP A 63 -10.03 11.20 -0.03
CA ASP A 63 -8.77 10.43 0.04
C ASP A 63 -8.94 8.98 -0.43
N VAL A 64 -9.16 8.78 -1.73
CA VAL A 64 -9.42 7.45 -2.31
C VAL A 64 -8.25 6.47 -2.21
N ASP A 65 -7.04 6.97 -1.99
CA ASP A 65 -5.84 6.17 -1.72
C ASP A 65 -5.71 5.78 -0.24
N GLY A 66 -6.43 6.46 0.63
CA GLY A 66 -6.53 6.15 2.03
C GLY A 66 -5.29 6.49 2.87
N PHE A 67 -4.47 7.43 2.42
CA PHE A 67 -3.19 7.79 3.06
C PHE A 67 -3.27 9.01 3.98
N HIS A 68 -4.37 9.76 3.97
CA HIS A 68 -4.62 10.83 4.92
C HIS A 68 -4.59 10.25 6.35
N PRO A 69 -3.90 10.88 7.33
CA PRO A 69 -3.79 10.36 8.69
C PRO A 69 -5.13 10.01 9.36
N THR A 70 -6.19 10.79 9.11
CA THR A 70 -7.57 10.46 9.50
C THR A 70 -8.02 9.11 8.95
N ASN A 71 -7.84 8.84 7.66
CA ASN A 71 -8.22 7.57 7.06
C ASN A 71 -7.33 6.42 7.57
N VAL A 72 -6.03 6.65 7.75
CA VAL A 72 -5.12 5.65 8.35
C VAL A 72 -5.54 5.28 9.78
N GLY A 73 -5.89 6.28 10.60
CA GLY A 73 -6.41 6.05 11.97
C GLY A 73 -7.73 5.29 11.95
N LYS A 74 -8.63 5.63 11.02
CA LYS A 74 -9.89 4.93 10.79
C LYS A 74 -9.70 3.49 10.32
N LEU A 75 -8.76 3.23 9.42
CA LEU A 75 -8.39 1.89 8.99
C LEU A 75 -7.90 1.05 10.16
N LEU A 76 -7.06 1.64 11.03
CA LEU A 76 -6.51 0.94 12.19
C LEU A 76 -7.59 0.51 13.19
N ILE A 77 -8.64 1.31 13.38
CA ILE A 77 -9.79 0.95 14.23
C ILE A 77 -10.85 0.12 13.52
N GLY A 78 -10.62 -0.23 12.23
CA GLY A 78 -11.50 -1.07 11.43
C GLY A 78 -12.74 -0.40 10.85
N ASN A 79 -12.69 0.91 10.64
CA ASN A 79 -13.76 1.68 9.98
C ASN A 79 -13.20 2.73 9.00
N PRO A 80 -12.38 2.33 8.01
CA PRO A 80 -11.81 3.25 7.01
C PRO A 80 -12.91 3.94 6.18
N TYR A 81 -12.62 5.15 5.68
CA TYR A 81 -13.39 5.70 4.55
C TYR A 81 -13.04 4.94 3.27
N TYR A 82 -11.74 4.80 3.02
CA TYR A 82 -11.19 4.09 1.88
C TYR A 82 -10.08 3.14 2.34
N SER A 83 -10.00 1.97 1.75
CA SER A 83 -8.89 1.05 1.99
C SER A 83 -7.82 1.27 0.93
N PRO A 84 -6.52 1.37 1.31
CA PRO A 84 -5.47 1.53 0.33
C PRO A 84 -5.45 0.40 -0.69
N CYS A 85 -5.30 0.77 -1.97
CA CYS A 85 -5.57 -0.12 -3.10
C CYS A 85 -4.75 -1.42 -3.07
N THR A 86 -3.46 -1.35 -2.73
CA THR A 86 -2.58 -2.53 -2.70
C THR A 86 -2.95 -3.49 -1.54
N PRO A 87 -3.01 -3.05 -0.27
CA PRO A 87 -3.54 -3.85 0.84
C PRO A 87 -4.92 -4.46 0.56
N PHE A 88 -5.84 -3.68 0.00
CA PHE A 88 -7.18 -4.17 -0.33
C PHE A 88 -7.13 -5.24 -1.44
N GLY A 89 -6.31 -5.03 -2.46
CA GLY A 89 -6.05 -6.03 -3.49
C GLY A 89 -5.47 -7.33 -2.93
N ILE A 90 -4.56 -7.26 -1.96
CA ILE A 90 -4.02 -8.44 -1.29
C ILE A 90 -5.12 -9.21 -0.55
N GLN A 91 -5.97 -8.51 0.20
CA GLN A 91 -7.09 -9.13 0.91
C GLN A 91 -8.08 -9.79 -0.06
N GLU A 92 -8.39 -9.13 -1.18
CA GLU A 92 -9.24 -9.67 -2.24
C GLU A 92 -8.62 -10.90 -2.91
N LEU A 93 -7.31 -10.90 -3.18
CA LEU A 93 -6.61 -12.06 -3.72
C LEU A 93 -6.70 -13.26 -2.77
N LEU A 94 -6.46 -13.05 -1.48
CA LEU A 94 -6.58 -14.11 -0.46
C LEU A 94 -8.01 -14.66 -0.37
N ALA A 95 -9.02 -13.78 -0.40
CA ALA A 95 -10.41 -14.17 -0.36
C ALA A 95 -10.79 -15.02 -1.59
N ARG A 96 -10.46 -14.53 -2.78
CA ARG A 96 -10.85 -15.15 -4.06
C ARG A 96 -10.06 -16.42 -4.36
N SER A 97 -8.84 -16.55 -3.83
CA SER A 97 -8.06 -17.79 -3.96
C SER A 97 -8.51 -18.89 -2.99
N GLY A 98 -9.37 -18.58 -2.02
CA GLY A 98 -9.75 -19.50 -0.95
C GLY A 98 -8.63 -19.75 0.06
N ALA A 99 -7.71 -18.80 0.24
CA ALA A 99 -6.66 -18.93 1.25
C ALA A 99 -7.29 -18.99 2.66
N PRO A 100 -6.82 -19.88 3.55
CA PRO A 100 -7.39 -20.03 4.90
C PRO A 100 -6.85 -18.93 5.82
N VAL A 101 -7.34 -17.70 5.69
CA VAL A 101 -6.81 -16.53 6.45
C VAL A 101 -7.19 -16.56 7.93
N GLU A 102 -8.39 -17.07 8.25
CA GLU A 102 -8.90 -17.08 9.63
C GLU A 102 -8.01 -17.94 10.53
N GLY A 103 -7.46 -17.33 11.60
CA GLY A 103 -6.56 -17.99 12.55
C GLY A 103 -5.15 -18.27 12.03
N ALA A 104 -4.84 -17.98 10.76
CA ALA A 104 -3.52 -18.20 10.19
C ALA A 104 -2.44 -17.29 10.78
N GLU A 105 -1.20 -17.77 10.83
CA GLU A 105 -0.03 -16.93 11.07
C GLU A 105 0.34 -16.20 9.76
N VAL A 106 0.03 -14.91 9.70
CA VAL A 106 0.46 -14.03 8.61
C VAL A 106 1.75 -13.33 9.00
N VAL A 107 2.77 -13.41 8.15
CA VAL A 107 3.98 -12.59 8.29
C VAL A 107 4.02 -11.55 7.19
N VAL A 108 4.10 -10.28 7.59
CA VAL A 108 4.24 -9.14 6.66
C VAL A 108 5.68 -8.65 6.71
N VAL A 109 6.40 -8.80 5.60
CA VAL A 109 7.78 -8.30 5.42
C VAL A 109 7.73 -6.89 4.88
N GLY A 110 7.84 -5.90 5.75
CA GLY A 110 7.74 -4.48 5.40
C GLY A 110 6.73 -3.75 6.28
N ARG A 111 6.98 -2.46 6.52
CA ARG A 111 6.15 -1.61 7.40
C ARG A 111 5.95 -0.20 6.85
N SER A 112 5.90 -0.07 5.52
CA SER A 112 5.56 1.19 4.87
C SER A 112 4.14 1.62 5.26
N ASN A 113 3.87 2.93 5.18
CA ASN A 113 2.54 3.47 5.45
C ASN A 113 1.54 3.13 4.33
N ILE A 114 2.03 2.75 3.15
CA ILE A 114 1.20 2.50 1.96
C ILE A 114 0.82 1.02 1.78
N VAL A 115 1.63 0.08 2.28
CA VAL A 115 1.37 -1.36 2.13
C VAL A 115 1.47 -2.09 3.46
N GLY A 116 2.67 -2.15 4.06
CA GLY A 116 2.97 -3.07 5.15
C GLY A 116 2.13 -2.86 6.41
N LYS A 117 2.00 -1.61 6.89
CA LYS A 117 1.16 -1.31 8.06
C LYS A 117 -0.34 -1.49 7.76
N PRO A 118 -0.88 -0.95 6.64
CA PRO A 118 -2.28 -1.18 6.28
C PRO A 118 -2.67 -2.65 6.17
N ILE A 119 -1.91 -3.48 5.43
CA ILE A 119 -2.28 -4.89 5.27
C ILE A 119 -2.23 -5.65 6.59
N ALA A 120 -1.28 -5.32 7.46
CA ALA A 120 -1.25 -5.88 8.80
C ALA A 120 -2.49 -5.51 9.61
N ALA A 121 -2.90 -4.24 9.57
CA ALA A 121 -4.13 -3.76 10.21
C ALA A 121 -5.38 -4.43 9.65
N MET A 122 -5.48 -4.62 8.33
CA MET A 122 -6.64 -5.24 7.69
C MET A 122 -6.75 -6.73 8.03
N LEU A 123 -5.64 -7.47 7.98
CA LEU A 123 -5.68 -8.92 8.22
C LEU A 123 -5.90 -9.30 9.69
N MET A 124 -5.51 -8.43 10.64
CA MET A 124 -5.77 -8.67 12.07
C MET A 124 -7.22 -8.35 12.50
N GLN A 125 -7.99 -7.64 11.66
CA GLN A 125 -9.36 -7.25 12.00
C GLN A 125 -10.33 -8.43 11.99
N LYS A 126 -11.48 -8.23 12.62
CA LYS A 126 -12.60 -9.17 12.52
C LYS A 126 -13.32 -9.00 11.17
N GLY A 127 -13.24 -10.00 10.31
CA GLY A 127 -13.95 -9.95 9.03
C GLY A 127 -13.63 -11.11 8.08
N PRO A 128 -14.28 -11.15 6.91
CA PRO A 128 -13.93 -12.09 5.84
C PRO A 128 -12.51 -11.82 5.35
N ALA A 129 -11.77 -12.89 5.04
CA ALA A 129 -10.36 -12.81 4.64
C ALA A 129 -9.51 -11.94 5.61
N ALA A 130 -9.77 -12.10 6.91
CA ALA A 130 -9.08 -11.47 8.01
C ALA A 130 -9.07 -12.42 9.22
N ASN A 131 -9.07 -11.93 10.47
CA ASN A 131 -8.91 -12.70 11.70
C ASN A 131 -7.59 -13.47 11.81
N ALA A 132 -6.52 -12.97 11.20
CA ALA A 132 -5.20 -13.59 11.26
C ALA A 132 -4.42 -13.17 12.52
N THR A 133 -3.49 -14.02 12.94
CA THR A 133 -2.38 -13.61 13.82
C THR A 133 -1.31 -12.97 12.94
N VAL A 134 -1.01 -11.69 13.15
CA VAL A 134 -0.12 -10.95 12.25
C VAL A 134 1.21 -10.59 12.92
N THR A 135 2.32 -11.01 12.31
CA THR A 135 3.69 -10.61 12.67
C THR A 135 4.25 -9.68 11.61
N VAL A 136 4.66 -8.46 12.01
CA VAL A 136 5.33 -7.50 11.09
C VAL A 136 6.84 -7.59 11.27
N VAL A 137 7.56 -7.91 10.20
CA VAL A 137 9.02 -7.91 10.16
C VAL A 137 9.55 -6.75 9.32
N HIS A 138 10.72 -6.24 9.69
CA HIS A 138 11.31 -5.06 9.06
C HIS A 138 12.83 -5.08 9.15
N THR A 139 13.49 -4.06 8.60
CA THR A 139 14.96 -3.92 8.52
C THR A 139 15.73 -3.92 9.86
N ARG A 140 15.02 -3.99 10.99
CA ARG A 140 15.61 -4.07 12.35
C ARG A 140 15.21 -5.35 13.09
N THR A 141 14.45 -6.24 12.46
CA THR A 141 14.15 -7.57 12.97
C THR A 141 15.45 -8.39 12.97
N LYS A 142 15.78 -9.02 14.11
CA LYS A 142 17.06 -9.72 14.30
C LYS A 142 17.19 -10.98 13.43
N ASP A 143 16.13 -11.77 13.35
CA ASP A 143 16.09 -13.02 12.59
C ASP A 143 14.83 -13.05 11.73
N VAL A 144 14.92 -12.51 10.53
CA VAL A 144 13.79 -12.45 9.59
C VAL A 144 13.37 -13.86 9.18
N ALA A 145 14.33 -14.76 8.94
CA ALA A 145 14.05 -16.13 8.48
C ALA A 145 13.27 -16.94 9.54
N PHE A 146 13.57 -16.76 10.83
CA PHE A 146 12.80 -17.36 11.92
C PHE A 146 11.32 -17.02 11.83
N HIS A 147 11.00 -15.75 11.57
CA HIS A 147 9.61 -15.31 11.45
C HIS A 147 8.97 -15.83 10.16
N THR A 148 9.60 -15.63 8.99
CA THR A 148 9.01 -16.01 7.70
C THR A 148 8.78 -17.52 7.57
N LYS A 149 9.61 -18.36 8.21
CA LYS A 149 9.44 -19.82 8.26
C LYS A 149 8.20 -20.30 9.05
N ARG A 150 7.59 -19.43 9.84
CA ARG A 150 6.35 -19.73 10.59
C ARG A 150 5.10 -19.39 9.79
N ALA A 151 5.21 -18.55 8.78
CA ALA A 151 4.10 -17.96 8.06
C ALA A 151 3.28 -19.02 7.32
N ASP A 152 1.98 -19.12 7.62
CA ASP A 152 1.01 -19.78 6.75
C ASP A 152 0.75 -18.92 5.51
N ILE A 153 0.77 -17.60 5.69
CA ILE A 153 0.64 -16.59 4.64
C ILE A 153 1.79 -15.59 4.77
N LEU A 154 2.59 -15.46 3.72
CA LEU A 154 3.73 -14.55 3.67
C LEU A 154 3.44 -13.41 2.70
N VAL A 155 3.34 -12.18 3.21
CA VAL A 155 3.18 -10.96 2.42
C VAL A 155 4.52 -10.23 2.36
N VAL A 156 5.10 -10.11 1.17
CA VAL A 156 6.42 -9.49 0.96
C VAL A 156 6.26 -8.11 0.35
N ALA A 157 6.52 -7.07 1.15
CA ALA A 157 6.47 -5.66 0.78
C ALA A 157 7.79 -4.95 1.17
N ALA A 158 8.92 -5.60 0.85
CA ALA A 158 10.25 -5.20 1.30
C ALA A 158 10.90 -4.11 0.42
N GLY A 159 10.46 -3.95 -0.83
CA GLY A 159 11.07 -3.00 -1.79
C GLY A 159 12.53 -3.32 -2.14
N VAL A 160 12.94 -4.58 -1.95
CA VAL A 160 14.28 -5.08 -2.27
C VAL A 160 14.11 -6.34 -3.11
N PRO A 161 14.72 -6.42 -4.31
CA PRO A 161 14.58 -7.56 -5.18
C PRO A 161 15.09 -8.83 -4.51
N GLU A 162 14.31 -9.90 -4.63
CA GLU A 162 14.63 -11.23 -4.12
C GLU A 162 15.06 -11.28 -2.64
N TYR A 163 14.53 -10.40 -1.80
CA TYR A 163 14.92 -10.33 -0.39
C TYR A 163 14.61 -11.62 0.39
N VAL A 164 13.40 -12.16 0.18
CA VAL A 164 12.99 -13.43 0.76
C VAL A 164 13.44 -14.55 -0.17
N LYS A 165 14.25 -15.47 0.34
CA LYS A 165 14.73 -16.66 -0.40
C LYS A 165 13.86 -17.87 -0.08
N GLY A 166 13.88 -18.89 -0.95
CA GLY A 166 13.03 -20.07 -0.83
C GLY A 166 13.21 -20.85 0.48
N ASP A 167 14.42 -20.88 1.03
CA ASP A 167 14.72 -21.52 2.31
C ASP A 167 14.18 -20.74 3.52
N MET A 168 13.66 -19.52 3.32
CA MET A 168 12.99 -18.71 4.33
C MET A 168 11.48 -18.94 4.38
N ILE A 169 10.93 -19.77 3.50
CA ILE A 169 9.49 -19.96 3.30
C ILE A 169 9.05 -21.29 3.91
N LYS A 170 7.94 -21.28 4.65
CA LYS A 170 7.30 -22.50 5.16
C LYS A 170 6.77 -23.35 3.99
N PRO A 171 7.03 -24.66 3.93
CA PRO A 171 6.40 -25.53 2.94
C PRO A 171 4.87 -25.44 3.00
N GLY A 172 4.23 -25.21 1.86
CA GLY A 172 2.77 -25.07 1.74
C GLY A 172 2.21 -23.68 2.07
N ALA A 173 3.06 -22.67 2.32
CA ALA A 173 2.61 -21.30 2.56
C ALA A 173 1.96 -20.67 1.32
N VAL A 174 0.97 -19.80 1.56
CA VAL A 174 0.50 -18.83 0.56
C VAL A 174 1.47 -17.66 0.52
N ILE A 175 1.86 -17.24 -0.68
CA ILE A 175 2.82 -16.15 -0.87
C ILE A 175 2.16 -15.03 -1.66
N ILE A 176 2.27 -13.81 -1.15
CA ILE A 176 1.91 -12.58 -1.84
C ILE A 176 3.18 -11.73 -1.96
N ASP A 177 3.76 -11.68 -3.16
CA ASP A 177 4.89 -10.79 -3.45
C ASP A 177 4.37 -9.48 -4.05
N VAL A 178 4.55 -8.39 -3.31
CA VAL A 178 4.11 -7.05 -3.70
C VAL A 178 5.23 -6.29 -4.43
N GLY A 179 6.47 -6.78 -4.36
CA GLY A 179 7.63 -6.07 -4.88
C GLY A 179 7.62 -5.94 -6.40
N VAL A 180 7.57 -4.71 -6.90
CA VAL A 180 7.88 -4.39 -8.30
C VAL A 180 9.28 -3.78 -8.31
N ASN A 181 10.25 -4.50 -8.88
CA ASN A 181 11.64 -4.05 -8.94
C ASN A 181 12.12 -4.11 -10.39
N GLU A 182 12.67 -3.02 -10.89
CA GLU A 182 13.42 -3.02 -12.14
C GLU A 182 14.84 -3.55 -11.88
N VAL A 183 15.27 -4.56 -12.64
CA VAL A 183 16.59 -5.21 -12.51
C VAL A 183 17.32 -5.19 -13.85
N GLY A 184 18.56 -4.69 -13.84
CA GLY A 184 19.43 -4.59 -15.03
C GLY A 184 19.39 -3.24 -15.75
N ARG A 185 20.20 -3.14 -16.81
CA ARG A 185 20.10 -2.17 -17.92
C ARG A 185 20.16 -2.97 -19.21
N THR A 186 19.42 -2.60 -20.25
CA THR A 186 19.63 -3.21 -21.58
C THR A 186 21.06 -2.93 -22.08
N GLU A 187 21.58 -3.75 -23.01
CA GLU A 187 22.91 -3.55 -23.62
C GLU A 187 23.06 -2.15 -24.26
N GLU A 188 21.95 -1.53 -24.66
CA GLU A 188 21.89 -0.18 -25.25
C GLU A 188 21.87 0.94 -24.19
N GLY A 189 22.00 0.61 -22.91
CA GLY A 189 21.91 1.57 -21.81
C GLY A 189 20.52 2.19 -21.63
N LYS A 190 19.52 1.69 -22.37
CA LYS A 190 18.12 2.04 -22.14
C LYS A 190 17.53 1.18 -21.03
N ARG A 191 16.54 1.77 -20.36
CA ARG A 191 15.69 1.07 -19.39
C ARG A 191 15.06 -0.15 -20.07
#